data_AF-X1CRY5-F1
#
_entry.id   AF-X1CRY5-F1
#
_cell.length_a   1.000
_cell.length_b   1.000
_cell.length_c   1.000
_cell.angle_alpha   90.00
_cell.angle_beta   90.00
_cell.angle_gamma   90.00
#
_symmetry.space_group_name_H-M   'P 1'
#
loop_
_entity.id
_entity.type
_entity.pdbx_description
1 polymer ?
#
loop_
_entity_poly.entity_id
_entity_poly.type
_entity_poly.pdbx_seq_one_letter_code
_entity_poly.pdbx_strand_id
1 'polypeptide(L)'
;MNNPEIRFLGNDDEQILEAFLRPRLDTSLFLVSNMRMVGLNDRGQRFEGTYVAAFEDGKMAGVIAHYWNGNAIVQAPKYADVLMRAAIERSGRPLEGFLGPGDQVTPAVENLGLAKADYRVNNLE
;
A
#
# COMPACT_ATOMS: atom_id res chain seq x y z
N MET A 1 5.61 -22.31 -4.00
CA MET A 1 4.95 -20.99 -3.97
C MET A 1 5.98 -19.99 -4.46
N ASN A 2 5.72 -19.27 -5.56
CA ASN A 2 6.65 -18.27 -6.05
C ASN A 2 6.69 -17.11 -5.05
N ASN A 3 7.89 -16.73 -4.63
CA ASN A 3 8.08 -15.57 -3.77
C ASN A 3 8.00 -14.31 -4.64
N PRO A 4 7.15 -13.32 -4.33
CA PRO A 4 7.07 -12.12 -5.14
C PRO A 4 8.38 -11.31 -5.01
N GLU A 5 8.71 -10.57 -6.05
CA GLU A 5 9.68 -9.48 -5.94
C GLU A 5 8.99 -8.30 -5.23
N ILE A 6 9.55 -7.86 -4.11
CA ILE A 6 9.07 -6.68 -3.38
C ILE A 6 9.92 -5.48 -3.77
N ARG A 7 9.29 -4.42 -4.29
CA ARG A 7 9.96 -3.23 -4.80
C ARG A 7 9.38 -1.95 -4.21
N PHE A 8 10.27 -1.03 -3.84
CA PHE A 8 9.90 0.35 -3.52
C PHE A 8 9.68 1.12 -4.82
N LEU A 9 8.55 1.80 -4.92
CA LEU A 9 8.24 2.57 -6.12
C LEU A 9 8.79 4.00 -6.00
N GLY A 10 9.37 4.50 -7.09
CA GLY A 10 9.75 5.91 -7.26
C GLY A 10 8.98 6.56 -8.41
N ASN A 11 9.25 7.82 -8.71
CA ASN A 11 8.50 8.55 -9.76
C ASN A 11 8.54 7.88 -11.15
N ASP A 12 9.59 7.11 -11.46
CA ASP A 12 9.67 6.35 -12.72
C ASP A 12 8.65 5.19 -12.80
N ASP A 13 8.02 4.84 -11.69
CA ASP A 13 7.02 3.78 -11.58
C ASP A 13 5.55 4.28 -11.66
N GLU A 14 5.31 5.58 -11.84
CA GLU A 14 3.95 6.15 -11.85
C GLU A 14 3.05 5.48 -12.90
N GLN A 15 3.57 5.24 -14.11
CA GLN A 15 2.80 4.61 -15.18
C GLN A 15 2.43 3.16 -14.87
N ILE A 16 3.33 2.37 -14.27
CA ILE A 16 3.06 0.97 -13.94
C ILE A 16 2.08 0.87 -12.77
N LEU A 17 2.18 1.78 -11.80
CA LEU A 17 1.23 1.88 -10.70
C LEU A 17 -0.16 2.27 -11.20
N GLU A 18 -0.25 3.32 -12.03
CA GLU A 18 -1.53 3.77 -12.59
C GLU A 18 -2.20 2.65 -13.40
N ALA A 19 -1.45 1.92 -14.22
CA ALA A 19 -1.98 0.80 -14.99
C ALA A 19 -2.56 -0.32 -14.10
N PHE A 20 -1.96 -0.58 -12.94
CA PHE A 20 -2.45 -1.56 -11.97
C PHE A 20 -3.72 -1.09 -11.24
N LEU A 21 -3.77 0.19 -10.87
CA LEU A 21 -4.88 0.79 -10.11
C LEU A 21 -6.09 1.12 -10.98
N ARG A 22 -5.91 1.43 -12.27
CA ARG A 22 -6.99 1.88 -13.16
C ARG A 22 -8.18 0.90 -13.22
N PRO A 23 -7.99 -0.43 -13.29
CA PRO A 23 -9.10 -1.39 -13.25
C PRO A 23 -9.77 -1.53 -11.87
N ARG A 24 -9.23 -0.88 -10.82
CA ARG A 24 -9.66 -0.95 -9.40
C ARG A 24 -9.89 0.46 -8.83
N LEU A 25 -10.27 1.41 -9.68
CA LEU A 25 -10.32 2.84 -9.32
C LEU A 25 -11.17 3.09 -8.08
N ASP A 26 -12.34 2.45 -8.00
CA ASP A 26 -13.31 2.65 -6.92
C ASP A 26 -12.72 2.40 -5.52
N THR A 27 -11.81 1.43 -5.41
CA THR A 27 -11.12 1.08 -4.15
C THR A 27 -9.70 1.64 -4.04
N SER A 28 -9.25 2.39 -5.06
CA SER A 28 -7.87 2.92 -5.18
C SER A 28 -7.78 4.45 -5.24
N LEU A 29 -8.88 5.17 -5.02
CA LEU A 29 -8.94 6.63 -5.24
C LEU A 29 -7.87 7.42 -4.49
N PHE A 30 -7.56 7.07 -3.23
CA PHE A 30 -6.51 7.74 -2.48
C PHE A 30 -5.11 7.52 -3.07
N LEU A 31 -4.80 6.28 -3.48
CA LEU A 31 -3.53 5.94 -4.11
C LEU A 31 -3.36 6.74 -5.41
N VAL A 32 -4.38 6.72 -6.27
CA VAL A 32 -4.36 7.44 -7.55
C VAL A 32 -4.27 8.96 -7.35
N SER A 33 -5.06 9.51 -6.43
CA SER A 33 -5.11 10.97 -6.21
C SER A 33 -3.80 11.49 -5.63
N ASN A 34 -3.23 10.80 -4.62
CA ASN A 34 -1.98 11.22 -4.01
C ASN A 34 -0.81 11.07 -4.99
N MET A 35 -0.71 9.93 -5.69
CA MET A 35 0.30 9.74 -6.74
C MET A 35 0.24 10.87 -7.78
N ARG A 36 -0.94 11.19 -8.33
CA ARG A 36 -1.07 12.25 -9.33
C ARG A 36 -0.75 13.65 -8.79
N MET A 37 -0.93 13.87 -7.48
CA MET A 37 -0.73 15.18 -6.87
C MET A 37 0.73 15.46 -6.53
N VAL A 38 1.44 14.47 -5.97
CA VAL A 38 2.79 14.66 -5.41
C VAL A 38 3.83 13.68 -5.93
N GLY A 39 3.44 12.77 -6.82
CA GLY A 39 4.29 11.67 -7.31
C GLY A 39 4.44 10.55 -6.27
N LEU A 40 5.52 9.79 -6.42
CA LEU A 40 5.84 8.63 -5.57
C LEU A 40 7.06 8.84 -4.66
N ASN A 41 7.75 9.97 -4.81
CA ASN A 41 8.83 10.34 -3.91
C ASN A 41 8.29 10.69 -2.52
N ASP A 42 8.91 10.08 -1.50
CA ASP A 42 8.53 10.28 -0.10
C ASP A 42 9.61 11.05 0.67
N ARG A 43 9.28 12.28 1.05
CA ARG A 43 10.08 13.16 1.93
C ARG A 43 9.30 13.54 3.19
N GLY A 44 8.24 12.79 3.49
CA GLY A 44 7.36 13.03 4.63
C GLY A 44 6.45 14.26 4.51
N GLN A 45 6.28 14.82 3.31
CA GLN A 45 5.38 15.97 3.12
C GLN A 45 3.92 15.53 3.00
N ARG A 46 3.01 16.50 3.09
CA ARG A 46 1.56 16.25 2.95
C ARG A 46 1.26 15.55 1.61
N PHE A 47 0.46 14.48 1.70
CA PHE A 47 0.07 13.56 0.62
C PHE A 47 1.17 12.62 0.11
N GLU A 48 2.43 12.81 0.50
CA GLU A 48 3.50 11.87 0.17
C GLU A 48 3.40 10.61 1.04
N GLY A 49 3.86 9.48 0.50
CA GLY A 49 3.85 8.21 1.19
C GLY A 49 4.88 7.25 0.62
N THR A 50 5.28 6.27 1.43
CA THR A 50 6.21 5.22 1.00
C THR A 50 5.42 4.15 0.24
N TYR A 51 5.61 4.06 -1.07
CA TYR A 51 4.96 3.06 -1.92
C TYR A 51 5.80 1.79 -2.01
N VAL A 52 5.16 0.65 -1.79
CA VAL A 52 5.74 -0.69 -1.94
C VAL A 52 4.82 -1.54 -2.79
N ALA A 53 5.36 -2.24 -3.78
CA ALA A 53 4.61 -3.13 -4.64
C ALA A 53 5.22 -4.53 -4.69
N ALA A 54 4.36 -5.51 -4.89
CA ALA A 54 4.72 -6.90 -5.12
C ALA A 54 4.59 -7.20 -6.60
N PHE A 55 5.59 -7.86 -7.16
CA PHE A 55 5.60 -8.34 -8.53
C PHE A 55 5.66 -9.87 -8.56
N GLU A 56 4.72 -10.50 -9.26
CA GLU A 56 4.70 -11.93 -9.55
C GLU A 56 4.84 -12.09 -11.07
N ASP A 57 5.87 -12.82 -11.51
CA ASP A 57 6.18 -13.03 -12.93
C ASP A 57 6.27 -11.71 -13.74
N GLY A 58 6.89 -10.68 -13.13
CA GLY A 58 7.07 -9.36 -13.71
C GLY A 58 5.80 -8.49 -13.75
N LYS A 59 4.68 -8.95 -13.19
CA LYS A 59 3.41 -8.21 -13.13
C LYS A 59 3.12 -7.77 -11.72
N MET A 60 2.68 -6.51 -11.57
CA MET A 60 2.25 -6.00 -10.27
C MET A 60 1.04 -6.80 -9.77
N ALA A 61 1.18 -7.38 -8.59
CA ALA A 61 0.19 -8.23 -7.93
C ALA A 61 -0.47 -7.54 -6.72
N GLY A 62 0.13 -6.46 -6.22
CA GLY A 62 -0.39 -5.66 -5.13
C GLY A 62 0.49 -4.45 -4.85
N VAL A 63 -0.09 -3.44 -4.21
CA VAL A 63 0.60 -2.23 -3.76
C VAL A 63 0.03 -1.75 -2.43
N ILE A 64 0.89 -1.10 -1.64
CA ILE A 64 0.53 -0.34 -0.45
C ILE A 64 1.28 0.99 -0.44
N ALA A 65 0.69 2.01 0.16
CA ALA A 65 1.37 3.27 0.48
C ALA A 65 1.20 3.62 1.97
N HIS A 66 2.30 3.87 2.69
CA HIS A 66 2.25 4.38 4.05
C HIS A 66 2.49 5.89 4.08
N TYR A 67 1.41 6.65 4.32
CA TYR A 67 1.39 8.10 4.14
C TYR A 67 1.89 8.88 5.35
N TRP A 68 2.18 10.17 5.12
CA TRP A 68 2.61 11.17 6.10
C TRP A 68 1.80 11.24 7.40
N ASN A 69 0.52 10.83 7.38
CA ASN A 69 -0.38 10.85 8.53
C ASN A 69 -0.52 9.48 9.21
N GLY A 70 0.39 8.54 8.95
CA GLY A 70 0.41 7.21 9.56
C GLY A 70 -0.63 6.22 9.01
N ASN A 71 -1.43 6.60 8.00
CA ASN A 71 -2.37 5.67 7.38
C ASN A 71 -1.69 4.91 6.25
N ALA A 72 -1.86 3.59 6.26
CA ALA A 72 -1.39 2.69 5.21
C ALA A 72 -2.57 2.29 4.31
N ILE A 73 -2.51 2.66 3.03
CA ILE A 73 -3.58 2.40 2.07
C ILE A 73 -3.18 1.25 1.14
N VAL A 74 -4.04 0.26 1.02
CA VAL A 74 -3.76 -1.06 0.45
C VAL A 74 -4.63 -1.30 -0.78
N GLN A 75 -3.99 -1.73 -1.86
CA GLN A 75 -4.63 -2.39 -2.98
C GLN A 75 -3.78 -3.61 -3.35
N ALA A 76 -3.93 -4.68 -2.58
CA ALA A 76 -3.09 -5.88 -2.67
C ALA A 76 -3.95 -7.16 -2.66
N PRO A 77 -4.52 -7.56 -3.81
CA PRO A 77 -5.21 -8.85 -3.95
C PRO A 77 -4.32 -10.06 -3.62
N LYS A 78 -2.99 -9.89 -3.68
CA LYS A 78 -1.99 -10.86 -3.24
C LYS A 78 -0.94 -10.16 -2.38
N TYR A 79 -0.36 -10.91 -1.43
CA TYR A 79 0.81 -10.51 -0.63
C TYR A 79 0.61 -9.27 0.26
N ALA A 80 -0.63 -9.00 0.69
CA ALA A 80 -0.96 -7.82 1.49
C ALA A 80 -0.16 -7.76 2.80
N ASP A 81 0.00 -8.88 3.50
CA ASP A 81 0.75 -9.00 4.75
C ASP A 81 2.24 -8.64 4.59
N VAL A 82 2.87 -9.18 3.54
CA VAL A 82 4.28 -8.91 3.20
C VAL A 82 4.47 -7.42 2.84
N LEU A 83 3.54 -6.88 2.05
CA LEU A 83 3.57 -5.47 1.64
C LEU A 83 3.39 -4.53 2.83
N MET A 84 2.42 -4.81 3.70
CA MET A 84 2.17 -4.01 4.91
C MET A 84 3.42 -3.94 5.79
N ARG A 85 4.05 -5.10 6.06
CA ARG A 85 5.29 -5.14 6.83
C ARG A 85 6.39 -4.30 6.20
N ALA A 86 6.65 -4.50 4.90
CA ALA A 86 7.69 -3.79 4.17
C ALA A 86 7.47 -2.26 4.17
N ALA A 87 6.22 -1.80 4.01
CA ALA A 87 5.90 -0.38 3.99
C ALA A 87 6.06 0.28 5.37
N ILE A 88 5.61 -0.38 6.43
CA ILE A 88 5.78 0.11 7.81
C ILE A 88 7.26 0.21 8.15
N GLU A 89 8.01 -0.88 7.95
CA GLU A 89 9.46 -0.93 8.22
C GLU A 89 10.22 0.13 7.42
N ARG A 90 9.92 0.29 6.14
CA ARG A 90 10.61 1.27 5.28
C ARG A 90 10.31 2.71 5.68
N SER A 91 9.04 3.01 5.97
CA SER A 91 8.63 4.37 6.30
C SER A 91 9.15 4.85 7.65
N GLY A 92 9.29 3.94 8.62
CA GLY A 92 9.60 4.26 10.02
C GLY A 92 8.52 5.09 10.74
N ARG A 93 7.33 5.28 10.14
CA ARG A 93 6.24 6.07 10.72
C ARG A 93 5.38 5.23 11.68
N PRO A 94 4.75 5.83 12.70
CA PRO A 94 3.69 5.19 13.45
C PRO A 94 2.55 4.76 12.50
N LEU A 95 2.02 3.56 12.71
CA LEU A 95 0.84 3.08 12.00
C LEU A 95 -0.41 3.53 12.75
N GLU A 96 -1.23 4.36 12.12
CA GLU A 96 -2.51 4.83 12.65
C GLU A 96 -3.68 3.97 12.16
N GLY A 97 -3.53 3.37 10.97
CA GLY A 97 -4.55 2.48 10.43
C GLY A 97 -4.31 1.99 9.02
N PHE A 98 -5.07 0.96 8.64
CA PHE A 98 -5.15 0.42 7.29
C PHE A 98 -6.45 0.84 6.61
N LEU A 99 -6.36 1.24 5.35
CA LEU A 99 -7.50 1.50 4.48
C LEU A 99 -7.37 0.66 3.21
N GLY A 100 -8.45 0.03 2.77
CA GLY A 100 -8.46 -0.74 1.52
C GLY A 100 -9.63 -1.73 1.48
N PRO A 101 -9.70 -2.59 0.46
CA PRO A 101 -10.70 -3.65 0.40
C PRO A 101 -10.62 -4.57 1.63
N GLY A 102 -11.77 -4.86 2.24
CA GLY A 102 -11.81 -5.60 3.52
C GLY A 102 -11.28 -7.03 3.43
N ASP A 103 -11.44 -7.67 2.28
CA ASP A 103 -10.91 -8.99 1.93
C ASP A 103 -9.38 -9.02 1.78
N GLN A 104 -8.74 -7.86 1.57
CA GLN A 104 -7.29 -7.72 1.47
C GLN A 104 -6.68 -7.28 2.81
N VAL A 105 -7.38 -6.40 3.54
CA VAL A 105 -6.85 -5.83 4.80
C VAL A 105 -7.06 -6.76 5.99
N THR A 106 -8.25 -7.33 6.15
CA THR A 106 -8.60 -8.11 7.35
C THR A 106 -7.71 -9.34 7.56
N PRO A 107 -7.53 -10.22 6.55
CA PRO A 107 -6.67 -11.39 6.72
C PRO A 107 -5.19 -11.03 6.89
N ALA A 108 -4.72 -9.97 6.23
CA ALA A 108 -3.33 -9.54 6.32
C ALA A 108 -2.98 -9.01 7.72
N VAL A 109 -3.93 -8.29 8.32
CA VAL A 109 -3.84 -7.81 9.70
C VAL A 109 -3.72 -8.98 10.70
N GLU A 110 -4.52 -10.03 10.54
CA GLU A 110 -4.44 -11.22 11.39
C GLU A 110 -3.06 -11.89 11.31
N ASN A 111 -2.47 -11.93 10.11
CA ASN A 111 -1.14 -12.50 9.86
C ASN A 111 0.02 -11.62 10.35
N LEU A 112 -0.18 -10.31 10.49
CA LEU A 112 0.85 -9.39 10.96
C LEU A 112 1.16 -9.56 12.45
N GLY A 113 0.22 -10.11 13.22
CA GLY A 113 0.38 -10.30 14.67
C GLY A 113 0.41 -9.00 15.47
N LEU A 114 -0.08 -7.89 14.90
CA LEU A 114 -0.17 -6.58 15.56
C LEU A 114 -1.39 -6.56 16.50
N ALA A 115 -1.23 -6.02 17.71
CA ALA A 115 -2.37 -5.89 18.62
C ALA A 115 -3.36 -4.84 18.08
N LYS A 116 -4.67 -5.14 18.12
CA LYS A 116 -5.73 -4.22 17.64
C LYS A 116 -5.74 -2.84 18.32
N ALA A 117 -5.06 -2.67 19.45
CA ALA A 117 -4.93 -1.38 20.12
C ALA A 117 -3.97 -0.43 19.39
N ASP A 118 -3.16 -0.94 18.46
CA ASP A 118 -2.06 -0.20 17.84
C ASP A 118 -2.45 0.45 16.49
N TYR A 119 -3.62 0.16 15.91
CA TYR A 119 -4.05 0.70 14.61
C TYR A 119 -5.56 0.52 14.36
N ARG A 120 -6.11 1.27 13.39
CA ARG A 120 -7.51 1.19 12.94
C ARG A 120 -7.61 0.44 11.60
N VAL A 121 -8.77 -0.15 11.28
CA VAL A 121 -9.03 -0.77 9.96
C VAL A 121 -10.33 -0.20 9.39
N ASN A 122 -10.26 0.37 8.18
CA ASN A 122 -11.41 0.89 7.46
C ASN A 122 -11.52 0.21 6.09
N ASN A 123 -12.66 -0.42 5.82
CA ASN A 123 -12.90 -1.09 4.55
C ASN A 123 -13.46 -0.10 3.52
N LEU A 124 -12.93 -0.16 2.30
CA LEU A 124 -13.50 0.51 1.13
C LEU A 124 -14.34 -0.55 0.39
N GLU A 125 -15.68 -0.46 0.52
CA GLU A 125 -16.65 -1.29 -0.20
C GLU A 125 -17.13 -0.62 -1.49
#